data_AF-A0A3N0AWM7-F1
#
_entry.id   AF-A0A3N0AWM7-F1
#
_cell.length_a   1.000
_cell.length_b   1.000
_cell.length_c   1.000
_cell.angle_alpha   90.00
_cell.angle_beta   90.00
_cell.angle_gamma   90.00
#
_symmetry.space_group_name_H-M   'P 1'
#
loop_
_entity.id
_entity.type
_entity.pdbx_description
1 polymer ?
#
loop_
_entity_poly.entity_id
_entity_poly.type
_entity_poly.pdbx_seq_one_letter_code
_entity_poly.pdbx_strand_id
1 'polypeptide(L)'
;MTEKLKGATRLASSSKTYGAGGVRRQRERDFGRVFTGLLFALFVATLLMAILAGTDVYRGLNREGDAADNQRLSLTLLANDVRANDQIDAVACAWVTEEGVDMVVAQGREELGLPEAAGASDARCLLDGPALVLRETLPSGVYETRLYRYDGVIMEEYALADAPYDPSKATAIVRSSVFDFSYGGGLLTIVTDAGQTSVALRAAGGDA
;
A
#
# COMPACT_ATOMS: atom_id res chain seq x y z
N MET A 1 -108.56 -40.83 -18.31
CA MET A 1 -107.70 -41.92 -17.79
C MET A 1 -106.27 -41.59 -18.22
N THR A 2 -105.44 -41.36 -17.21
CA THR A 2 -103.96 -41.19 -17.13
C THR A 2 -103.17 -41.98 -18.20
N GLU A 3 -102.04 -41.52 -18.76
CA GLU A 3 -100.73 -41.17 -18.18
C GLU A 3 -99.83 -40.49 -19.27
N LYS A 4 -99.08 -39.39 -19.01
CA LYS A 4 -97.66 -39.31 -18.54
C LYS A 4 -96.67 -39.98 -19.54
N LEU A 5 -95.56 -39.45 -20.05
CA LEU A 5 -94.57 -38.37 -19.81
C LEU A 5 -93.91 -38.06 -21.19
N LYS A 6 -93.78 -36.81 -21.68
CA LYS A 6 -92.77 -35.76 -21.44
C LYS A 6 -91.31 -36.07 -21.86
N GLY A 7 -90.80 -35.27 -22.81
CA GLY A 7 -89.37 -34.95 -23.00
C GLY A 7 -88.78 -35.36 -24.35
N ALA A 8 -89.03 -34.65 -25.46
CA ALA A 8 -88.46 -33.36 -25.88
C ALA A 8 -87.05 -33.44 -26.53
N THR A 9 -87.07 -33.24 -27.85
CA THR A 9 -86.15 -32.39 -28.64
C THR A 9 -84.87 -33.02 -29.23
N ARG A 10 -84.94 -33.18 -30.56
CA ARG A 10 -83.82 -33.36 -31.49
C ARG A 10 -82.98 -32.08 -31.61
N LEU A 11 -81.66 -32.24 -31.86
CA LEU A 11 -80.88 -31.64 -32.97
C LEU A 11 -79.44 -31.27 -32.54
N ALA A 12 -78.50 -31.68 -33.39
CA ALA A 12 -77.20 -31.09 -33.69
C ALA A 12 -76.17 -30.93 -32.55
N SER A 13 -75.24 -31.89 -32.47
CA SER A 13 -73.92 -31.64 -31.85
C SER A 13 -72.99 -31.05 -32.92
N SER A 14 -72.77 -29.73 -32.79
CA SER A 14 -71.86 -28.94 -33.62
C SER A 14 -70.41 -29.06 -33.14
N SER A 15 -69.51 -28.94 -34.10
CA SER A 15 -68.06 -29.11 -34.05
C SER A 15 -67.26 -28.06 -33.22
N LYS A 16 -66.09 -28.52 -32.74
CA LYS A 16 -64.77 -27.83 -32.67
C LYS A 16 -64.43 -26.88 -31.48
N THR A 17 -63.49 -27.38 -30.66
CA THR A 17 -62.22 -26.80 -30.13
C THR A 17 -62.15 -25.42 -29.43
N TYR A 18 -61.63 -25.43 -28.19
CA TYR A 18 -60.60 -24.51 -27.65
C TYR A 18 -59.76 -25.34 -26.65
N GLY A 19 -58.42 -25.36 -26.61
CA GLY A 19 -57.45 -24.36 -27.04
C GLY A 19 -56.75 -23.76 -25.82
N ALA A 20 -55.69 -24.43 -25.35
CA ALA A 20 -54.48 -23.88 -24.71
C ALA A 20 -54.63 -22.78 -23.62
N GLY A 21 -54.52 -23.16 -22.34
CA GLY A 21 -54.52 -22.23 -21.20
C GLY A 21 -53.34 -22.34 -20.21
N GLY A 22 -52.25 -23.06 -20.52
CA GLY A 22 -51.21 -23.35 -19.51
C GLY A 22 -49.85 -22.67 -19.68
N VAL A 23 -49.52 -22.11 -20.86
CA VAL A 23 -48.10 -21.80 -21.20
C VAL A 23 -47.70 -20.34 -20.92
N ARG A 24 -48.65 -19.45 -20.56
CA ARG A 24 -48.36 -18.00 -20.43
C ARG A 24 -47.82 -17.55 -19.06
N ARG A 25 -47.88 -18.37 -18.00
CA ARG A 25 -47.40 -18.02 -16.65
C ARG A 25 -45.94 -18.41 -16.32
N GLN A 26 -45.24 -19.08 -17.25
CA GLN A 26 -43.85 -19.49 -17.02
C GLN A 26 -42.86 -18.39 -17.41
N ARG A 27 -43.11 -17.72 -18.54
CA ARG A 27 -42.21 -16.73 -19.13
C ARG A 27 -41.96 -15.49 -18.25
N GLU A 28 -42.94 -15.08 -17.45
CA GLU A 28 -42.81 -13.92 -16.53
C GLU A 28 -41.91 -14.23 -15.32
N ARG A 29 -41.93 -15.47 -14.79
CA ARG A 29 -41.07 -15.88 -13.68
C ARG A 29 -39.61 -16.03 -14.10
N ASP A 30 -39.38 -16.50 -15.32
CA ASP A 30 -38.02 -16.64 -15.86
C ASP A 30 -37.42 -15.26 -16.12
N PHE A 31 -38.20 -14.31 -16.65
CA PHE A 31 -37.75 -12.94 -16.89
C PHE A 31 -37.38 -12.21 -15.59
N GLY A 32 -38.18 -12.37 -14.53
CA GLY A 32 -37.87 -11.78 -13.22
C GLY A 32 -36.59 -12.33 -12.60
N ARG A 33 -36.33 -13.63 -12.72
CA ARG A 33 -35.10 -14.25 -12.18
C ARG A 33 -33.85 -13.83 -12.96
N VAL A 34 -33.94 -13.76 -14.29
CA VAL A 34 -32.84 -13.30 -15.14
C VAL A 34 -32.56 -11.82 -14.90
N PHE A 35 -33.60 -10.99 -14.79
CA PHE A 35 -33.45 -9.55 -14.53
C PHE A 35 -32.79 -9.28 -13.18
N THR A 36 -33.29 -9.89 -12.10
CA THR A 36 -32.73 -9.73 -10.76
C THR A 36 -31.30 -10.28 -10.68
N GLY A 37 -31.02 -11.40 -11.36
CA GLY A 37 -29.66 -11.95 -11.44
C GLY A 37 -28.68 -11.02 -12.15
N LEU A 38 -29.12 -10.39 -13.24
CA LEU A 38 -28.29 -9.45 -14.00
C LEU A 38 -28.03 -8.16 -13.21
N LEU A 39 -29.03 -7.63 -12.51
CA LEU A 39 -28.86 -6.47 -11.64
C LEU A 39 -27.92 -6.78 -10.46
N PHE A 40 -28.05 -7.96 -9.85
CA PHE A 40 -27.17 -8.39 -8.77
C PHE A 40 -25.72 -8.56 -9.25
N ALA A 41 -25.52 -9.17 -10.41
CA ALA A 41 -24.20 -9.32 -11.02
C ALA A 41 -23.56 -7.96 -11.33
N LEU A 42 -24.34 -7.02 -11.88
CA LEU A 42 -23.89 -5.65 -12.12
C LEU A 42 -23.51 -4.96 -10.79
N PHE A 43 -24.35 -5.08 -9.76
CA PHE A 43 -24.08 -4.49 -8.45
C PHE A 43 -22.78 -5.04 -7.84
N VAL A 44 -22.60 -6.36 -7.86
CA VAL A 44 -21.36 -7.00 -7.38
C VAL A 44 -20.16 -6.54 -8.19
N ALA A 45 -20.26 -6.47 -9.53
CA ALA A 45 -19.18 -5.96 -10.38
C ALA A 45 -18.81 -4.51 -10.04
N THR A 46 -19.81 -3.64 -9.82
CA THR A 46 -19.57 -2.25 -9.40
C THR A 46 -18.95 -2.16 -8.01
N LEU A 47 -19.35 -3.01 -7.06
CA LEU A 47 -18.73 -3.08 -5.74
C LEU A 47 -17.28 -3.54 -5.82
N LEU A 48 -17.00 -4.57 -6.61
CA LEU A 48 -15.63 -5.06 -6.82
C LEU A 48 -14.75 -3.97 -7.44
N MET A 49 -15.27 -3.24 -8.43
CA MET A 49 -14.53 -2.13 -9.05
C MET A 49 -14.32 -0.97 -8.07
N ALA A 50 -15.31 -0.66 -7.22
CA ALA A 50 -15.20 0.35 -6.18
C ALA A 50 -14.17 -0.05 -5.09
N ILE A 51 -14.09 -1.34 -4.73
CA ILE A 51 -13.07 -1.84 -3.80
C ILE A 51 -11.69 -1.78 -4.44
N LEU A 52 -11.53 -2.22 -5.69
CA LEU A 52 -10.26 -2.15 -6.42
C LEU A 52 -9.79 -0.69 -6.55
N ALA A 53 -10.66 0.22 -6.99
CA ALA A 53 -10.37 1.64 -7.05
C ALA A 53 -10.09 2.23 -5.65
N GLY A 54 -10.82 1.79 -4.62
CA GLY A 54 -10.57 2.20 -3.24
C GLY A 54 -9.20 1.76 -2.73
N THR A 55 -8.76 0.54 -3.04
CA THR A 55 -7.42 0.05 -2.69
C THR A 55 -6.31 0.72 -3.50
N ASP A 56 -6.59 1.12 -4.74
CA ASP A 56 -5.62 1.81 -5.60
C ASP A 56 -5.49 3.29 -5.20
N VAL A 57 -6.61 3.95 -4.85
CA VAL A 57 -6.61 5.30 -4.26
C VAL A 57 -5.91 5.31 -2.89
N TYR A 58 -6.06 4.25 -2.08
CA TYR A 58 -5.31 4.12 -0.82
C TYR A 58 -3.79 4.02 -1.03
N ARG A 59 -3.35 3.49 -2.17
CA ARG A 59 -1.92 3.45 -2.56
C ARG A 59 -1.48 4.66 -3.41
N GLY A 60 -2.44 5.38 -3.98
CA GLY A 60 -2.24 6.48 -4.92
C GLY A 60 -2.23 7.87 -4.29
N LEU A 61 -2.64 8.00 -3.02
CA LEU A 61 -2.68 9.28 -2.30
C LEU A 61 -1.32 9.97 -2.11
N ASN A 62 -0.20 9.38 -2.57
CA ASN A 62 1.10 10.04 -2.60
C ASN A 62 1.70 10.25 -4.01
N ARG A 63 0.94 10.01 -5.09
CA ARG A 63 1.51 10.13 -6.45
C ARG A 63 1.46 11.52 -7.06
N GLU A 64 0.58 12.42 -6.61
CA GLU A 64 0.45 13.76 -7.18
C GLU A 64 0.14 14.81 -6.11
N GLY A 65 1.06 15.76 -5.93
CA GLY A 65 0.86 16.94 -5.08
C GLY A 65 2.16 17.68 -4.80
N ASP A 66 2.50 18.64 -5.66
CA ASP A 66 3.25 19.88 -5.38
C ASP A 66 4.67 19.78 -4.79
N ALA A 67 5.63 19.67 -5.72
CA ALA A 67 7.07 19.61 -5.49
C ALA A 67 7.73 20.85 -4.84
N ALA A 68 6.98 21.86 -4.39
CA ALA A 68 7.54 23.08 -3.79
C ALA A 68 7.12 23.31 -2.33
N ASP A 69 5.82 23.18 -1.98
CA ASP A 69 5.37 23.31 -0.58
C ASP A 69 5.69 22.06 0.26
N ASN A 70 5.78 20.89 -0.37
CA ASN A 70 6.20 19.65 0.28
C ASN A 70 7.71 19.61 0.62
N GLN A 71 8.53 20.54 0.13
CA GLN A 71 9.98 20.51 0.33
C GLN A 71 10.40 20.88 1.76
N ARG A 72 9.83 21.95 2.32
CA ARG A 72 10.09 22.32 3.73
C ARG A 72 9.40 21.37 4.70
N LEU A 73 8.21 20.90 4.35
CA LEU A 73 7.48 19.93 5.15
C LEU A 73 8.23 18.59 5.20
N SER A 74 8.78 18.12 4.08
CA SER A 74 9.56 16.87 4.02
C SER A 74 10.88 16.94 4.78
N LEU A 75 11.64 18.04 4.69
CA LEU A 75 12.84 18.21 5.53
C LEU A 75 12.49 18.25 7.03
N THR A 76 11.34 18.83 7.38
CA THR A 76 10.84 18.85 8.76
C THR A 76 10.39 17.46 9.22
N LEU A 77 9.71 16.70 8.35
CA LEU A 77 9.31 15.32 8.63
C LEU A 77 10.54 14.43 8.84
N LEU A 78 11.49 14.42 7.90
CA LEU A 78 12.74 13.67 8.05
C LEU A 78 13.49 14.03 9.33
N ALA A 79 13.56 15.33 9.66
CA ALA A 79 14.20 15.76 10.90
C ALA A 79 13.43 15.30 12.16
N ASN A 80 12.10 15.30 12.11
CA ASN A 80 11.25 14.82 13.19
C ASN A 80 11.33 13.31 13.34
N ASP A 81 11.29 12.54 12.26
CA ASP A 81 11.38 11.08 12.28
C ASP A 81 12.73 10.64 12.84
N VAL A 82 13.81 11.28 12.39
CA VAL A 82 15.14 11.07 12.97
C VAL A 82 15.12 11.38 14.47
N ARG A 83 14.59 12.53 14.87
CA ARG A 83 14.58 12.95 16.28
C ARG A 83 13.70 12.07 17.16
N ALA A 84 12.60 11.54 16.63
CA ALA A 84 11.67 10.67 17.35
C ALA A 84 12.27 9.29 17.59
N ASN A 85 13.11 8.80 16.67
CA ASN A 85 13.72 7.47 16.71
C ASN A 85 15.18 7.49 17.22
N ASP A 86 15.71 8.65 17.62
CA ASP A 86 17.07 8.81 18.11
C ASP A 86 17.30 8.13 19.48
N GLN A 87 18.16 7.11 19.50
CA GLN A 87 18.67 6.41 20.68
C GLN A 87 20.21 6.38 20.68
N ILE A 88 20.83 6.02 21.81
CA ILE A 88 22.29 5.85 21.92
C ILE A 88 22.79 4.83 20.87
N ASP A 89 23.84 5.18 20.11
CA ASP A 89 24.43 4.37 19.02
C ASP A 89 23.44 3.91 17.92
N ALA A 90 22.38 4.70 17.67
CA ALA A 90 21.29 4.29 16.80
C ALA A 90 21.55 4.44 15.29
N VAL A 91 22.53 5.23 14.85
CA VAL A 91 22.65 5.57 13.42
C VAL A 91 23.54 4.59 12.68
N ALA A 92 23.06 4.07 11.56
CA ALA A 92 23.83 3.25 10.66
C ALA A 92 23.57 3.62 9.19
N CYS A 93 24.52 3.27 8.32
CA CYS A 93 24.41 3.31 6.88
C CYS A 93 24.38 1.88 6.37
N ALA A 94 23.37 1.52 5.58
CA ALA A 94 23.28 0.21 4.95
C ALA A 94 23.35 0.32 3.42
N TRP A 95 24.05 -0.62 2.80
CA TRP A 95 24.09 -0.84 1.36
C TRP A 95 23.44 -2.18 1.06
N VAL A 96 22.39 -2.16 0.23
CA VAL A 96 21.52 -3.31 0.03
C VAL A 96 21.69 -3.86 -1.37
N THR A 97 22.10 -5.12 -1.50
CA THR A 97 22.35 -5.80 -2.77
C THR A 97 21.54 -7.09 -2.85
N GLU A 98 21.53 -7.75 -4.02
CA GLU A 98 20.92 -9.08 -4.16
C GLU A 98 21.60 -10.14 -3.27
N GLU A 99 22.88 -9.96 -2.95
CA GLU A 99 23.67 -10.92 -2.17
C GLU A 99 23.50 -10.74 -0.66
N GLY A 100 23.12 -9.54 -0.21
CA GLY A 100 22.92 -9.23 1.20
C GLY A 100 22.92 -7.73 1.52
N VAL A 101 22.91 -7.45 2.83
CA VAL A 101 22.97 -6.10 3.40
C VAL A 101 24.32 -5.92 4.07
N ASP A 102 25.09 -4.93 3.62
CA ASP A 102 26.31 -4.47 4.30
C ASP A 102 25.97 -3.22 5.10
N MET A 103 26.30 -3.19 6.39
CA MET A 103 25.87 -2.12 7.29
C MET A 103 27.02 -1.66 8.19
N VAL A 104 27.20 -0.34 8.25
CA VAL A 104 28.16 0.33 9.14
C VAL A 104 27.38 1.13 10.17
N VAL A 105 27.59 0.83 11.46
CA VAL A 105 26.96 1.52 12.59
C VAL A 105 27.91 2.61 13.08
N ALA A 106 27.43 3.83 13.26
CA ALA A 106 28.19 4.90 13.87
C ALA A 106 28.41 4.62 15.36
N GLN A 107 29.65 4.77 15.84
CA GLN A 107 29.97 4.66 17.26
C GLN A 107 30.06 6.05 17.89
N GLY A 108 29.13 6.38 18.78
CA GLY A 108 29.09 7.67 19.46
C GLY A 108 29.13 8.86 18.50
N ARG A 109 30.23 9.64 18.53
CA ARG A 109 30.43 10.86 17.74
C ARG A 109 31.28 10.65 16.48
N GLU A 110 31.69 9.42 16.19
CA GLU A 110 32.50 9.13 15.02
C GLU A 110 31.74 9.41 13.72
N GLU A 111 32.51 9.66 12.66
CA GLU A 111 31.93 9.88 11.34
C GLU A 111 31.36 8.56 10.80
N LEU A 112 30.13 8.61 10.29
CA LEU A 112 29.48 7.46 9.68
C LEU A 112 30.19 7.12 8.37
N GLY A 113 30.89 6.00 8.39
CA GLY A 113 31.53 5.45 7.20
C GLY A 113 30.53 4.92 6.19
N LEU A 114 30.95 4.87 4.92
CA LEU A 114 30.25 4.13 3.88
C LEU A 114 30.62 2.64 3.99
N PRO A 115 29.65 1.72 3.79
CA PRO A 115 29.93 0.29 3.71
C PRO A 115 30.94 -0.03 2.60
N GLU A 116 31.77 -1.06 2.81
CA GLU A 116 32.84 -1.44 1.87
C GLU A 116 32.25 -1.86 0.52
N ALA A 117 31.07 -2.49 0.53
CA ALA A 117 30.33 -2.89 -0.66
C ALA A 117 29.85 -1.71 -1.53
N ALA A 118 29.75 -0.49 -0.99
CA ALA A 118 29.34 0.69 -1.76
C ALA A 118 30.36 1.08 -2.84
N GLY A 119 31.64 0.72 -2.66
CA GLY A 119 32.71 0.95 -3.63
C GLY A 119 32.91 -0.19 -4.65
N ALA A 120 32.24 -1.32 -4.46
CA ALA A 120 32.34 -2.47 -5.36
C ALA A 120 31.45 -2.25 -6.60
N SER A 121 32.05 -1.72 -7.65
CA SER A 121 31.41 -1.34 -8.94
C SER A 121 30.55 -2.43 -9.62
N ASP A 122 30.60 -3.69 -9.19
CA ASP A 122 29.87 -4.80 -9.82
C ASP A 122 28.63 -5.26 -9.03
N ALA A 123 28.47 -4.83 -7.77
CA ALA A 123 27.32 -5.19 -6.96
C ALA A 123 26.14 -4.27 -7.30
N ARG A 124 25.08 -4.82 -7.92
CA ARG A 124 23.85 -4.08 -8.18
C ARG A 124 23.13 -3.80 -6.85
N CYS A 125 22.96 -2.53 -6.53
CA CYS A 125 22.14 -2.11 -5.40
C CYS A 125 20.65 -2.39 -5.72
N LEU A 126 19.90 -2.89 -4.73
CA LEU A 126 18.44 -3.06 -4.82
C LEU A 126 17.69 -1.75 -4.62
N LEU A 127 18.34 -0.77 -3.99
CA LEU A 127 17.81 0.55 -3.69
C LEU A 127 18.51 1.59 -4.58
N ASP A 128 17.96 2.80 -4.64
CA ASP A 128 18.55 3.91 -5.39
C ASP A 128 19.64 4.65 -4.59
N GLY A 129 20.51 3.91 -3.90
CA GLY A 129 21.57 4.44 -3.04
C GLY A 129 21.62 3.78 -1.65
N PRO A 130 22.33 4.39 -0.69
CA PRO A 130 22.40 3.87 0.67
C PRO A 130 21.09 4.10 1.43
N ALA A 131 20.86 3.27 2.45
CA ALA A 131 19.81 3.43 3.43
C ALA A 131 20.37 4.02 4.72
N LEU A 132 19.72 5.06 5.24
CA LEU A 132 19.93 5.55 6.60
C LEU A 132 19.10 4.68 7.54
N VAL A 133 19.74 4.07 8.53
CA VAL A 133 19.08 3.17 9.47
C VAL A 133 19.17 3.76 10.87
N LEU A 134 18.04 3.87 11.54
CA LEU A 134 17.93 4.27 12.94
C LEU A 134 17.52 3.04 13.75
N ARG A 135 18.36 2.61 14.69
CA ARG A 135 18.20 1.38 15.45
C ARG A 135 17.68 1.69 16.85
N GLU A 136 16.62 1.00 17.23
CA GLU A 136 16.03 1.06 18.56
C GLU A 136 16.18 -0.31 19.24
N THR A 137 16.78 -0.35 20.43
CA THR A 137 16.96 -1.59 21.19
C THR A 137 15.94 -1.68 22.31
N LEU A 138 14.98 -2.59 22.15
CA LEU A 138 13.93 -2.86 23.13
C LEU A 138 14.09 -4.28 23.73
N PRO A 139 13.46 -4.58 24.88
CA PRO A 139 13.44 -5.94 25.43
C PRO A 139 12.84 -6.99 24.47
N SER A 140 11.97 -6.56 23.55
CA SER A 140 11.35 -7.41 22.53
C SER A 140 12.23 -7.67 21.31
N GLY A 141 13.33 -6.96 21.14
CA GLY A 141 14.23 -7.07 20.00
C GLY A 141 14.79 -5.72 19.55
N VAL A 142 15.66 -5.76 18.54
CA VAL A 142 16.16 -4.56 17.87
C VAL A 142 15.25 -4.25 16.70
N TYR A 143 14.74 -3.02 16.65
CA TYR A 143 13.92 -2.49 15.57
C TYR A 143 14.71 -1.45 14.80
N GLU A 144 14.34 -1.29 13.54
CA GLU A 144 14.99 -0.40 12.60
C GLU A 144 13.95 0.47 11.90
N THR A 145 14.14 1.77 11.98
CA THR A 145 13.50 2.74 11.08
C THR A 145 14.48 3.02 9.95
N ARG A 146 14.14 2.59 8.74
CA ARG A 146 15.01 2.61 7.56
C ARG A 146 14.49 3.66 6.59
N LEU A 147 15.33 4.63 6.26
CA LEU A 147 15.06 5.69 5.31
C LEU A 147 15.92 5.43 4.07
N TYR A 148 15.30 5.25 2.91
CA TYR A 148 16.02 4.95 1.68
C TYR A 148 15.29 5.46 0.45
N ARG A 149 16.02 5.61 -0.65
CA ARG A 149 15.43 6.00 -1.94
C ARG A 149 15.11 4.77 -2.78
N TYR A 150 13.92 4.73 -3.34
CA TYR A 150 13.47 3.69 -4.25
C TYR A 150 12.50 4.28 -5.28
N ASP A 151 12.77 4.07 -6.57
CA ASP A 151 12.02 4.61 -7.71
C ASP A 151 11.83 6.15 -7.62
N GLY A 152 12.90 6.85 -7.21
CA GLY A 152 12.89 8.31 -7.07
C GLY A 152 12.02 8.86 -5.91
N VAL A 153 11.64 8.00 -4.96
CA VAL A 153 10.90 8.37 -3.75
C VAL A 153 11.73 8.00 -2.53
N ILE A 154 11.82 8.90 -1.55
CA ILE A 154 12.32 8.60 -0.21
C ILE A 154 11.21 7.87 0.54
N MET A 155 11.52 6.66 0.98
CA MET A 155 10.65 5.74 1.66
C MET A 155 11.11 5.57 3.12
N GLU A 156 10.17 5.31 4.01
CA GLU A 156 10.43 4.89 5.39
C GLU A 156 9.86 3.49 5.64
N GLU A 157 10.68 2.60 6.19
CA GLU A 157 10.28 1.25 6.56
C GLU A 157 10.64 0.98 8.02
N TYR A 158 9.64 0.61 8.82
CA TYR A 158 9.84 0.14 10.19
C TYR A 158 9.80 -1.38 10.23
N ALA A 159 10.90 -2.01 10.67
CA ALA A 159 11.03 -3.46 10.68
C ALA A 159 11.87 -3.96 11.87
N LEU A 160 11.89 -5.27 12.09
CA LEU A 160 12.89 -5.89 12.94
C LEU A 160 14.27 -5.82 12.27
N ALA A 161 15.33 -5.73 13.08
CA ALA A 161 16.69 -5.85 12.58
C ALA A 161 16.86 -7.11 11.71
N ASP A 162 17.67 -7.00 10.65
CA ASP A 162 17.94 -8.05 9.66
C ASP A 162 16.73 -8.50 8.82
N ALA A 163 15.53 -7.93 9.02
CA ALA A 163 14.40 -8.20 8.14
C ALA A 163 14.73 -7.75 6.70
N PRO A 164 14.30 -8.49 5.67
CA PRO A 164 14.54 -8.10 4.28
C PRO A 164 13.83 -6.78 3.96
N TYR A 165 14.45 -5.95 3.12
CA TYR A 165 13.85 -4.72 2.63
C TYR A 165 12.67 -5.05 1.71
N ASP A 166 11.51 -4.43 1.97
CA ASP A 166 10.31 -4.61 1.17
C ASP A 166 9.70 -3.23 0.84
N PRO A 167 10.15 -2.57 -0.26
CA PRO A 167 9.66 -1.26 -0.66
C PRO A 167 8.13 -1.21 -0.87
N SER A 168 7.47 -2.36 -1.05
CA SER A 168 6.01 -2.43 -1.19
C SER A 168 5.25 -2.25 0.13
N LYS A 169 5.93 -2.43 1.27
CA LYS A 169 5.41 -2.20 2.63
C LYS A 169 5.90 -0.91 3.26
N ALA A 170 6.90 -0.27 2.66
CA ALA A 170 7.41 1.01 3.12
C ALA A 170 6.41 2.15 2.88
N THR A 171 6.48 3.16 3.74
CA THR A 171 5.69 4.39 3.64
C THR A 171 6.44 5.38 2.76
N ALA A 172 5.79 5.89 1.72
CA ALA A 172 6.36 6.94 0.88
C ALA A 172 6.35 8.28 1.63
N ILE A 173 7.52 8.93 1.76
CA ILE A 173 7.63 10.25 2.39
C ILE A 173 7.54 11.34 1.34
N VAL A 174 8.50 11.36 0.39
CA VAL A 174 8.61 12.46 -0.56
C VAL A 174 9.33 12.02 -1.84
N ARG A 175 8.93 12.55 -2.99
CA ARG A 175 9.67 12.38 -4.24
C ARG A 175 10.96 13.19 -4.17
N SER A 176 12.09 12.53 -4.38
CA SER A 176 13.41 13.18 -4.44
C SER A 176 14.36 12.34 -5.27
N SER A 177 15.08 12.99 -6.18
CA SER A 177 16.17 12.39 -6.94
C SER A 177 17.46 12.28 -6.12
N VAL A 178 17.62 13.15 -5.12
CA VAL A 178 18.74 13.15 -4.17
C VAL A 178 18.28 12.65 -2.81
N PHE A 179 19.01 11.70 -2.24
CA PHE A 179 18.94 11.34 -0.83
C PHE A 179 20.35 11.00 -0.38
N ASP A 180 20.98 11.95 0.29
CA ASP A 180 22.34 11.81 0.81
C ASP A 180 22.34 12.18 2.28
N PHE A 181 23.26 11.62 3.04
CA PHE A 181 23.36 11.87 4.46
C PHE A 181 24.76 11.64 4.98
N SER A 182 25.13 12.42 5.98
CA SER A 182 26.39 12.32 6.70
C SER A 182 26.13 12.44 8.19
N TYR A 183 26.80 11.63 9.00
CA TYR A 183 26.78 11.76 10.44
C TYR A 183 28.20 11.92 10.96
N GLY A 184 28.41 12.85 11.89
CA GLY A 184 29.68 13.04 12.55
C GLY A 184 29.58 14.09 13.63
N GLY A 185 30.36 13.96 14.71
CA GLY A 185 30.32 14.90 15.83
C GLY A 185 28.97 14.95 16.56
N GLY A 186 28.13 13.92 16.42
CA GLY A 186 26.76 13.90 16.94
C GLY A 186 25.72 14.66 16.10
N LEU A 187 26.07 15.10 14.90
CA LEU A 187 25.17 15.81 13.99
C LEU A 187 24.90 14.94 12.75
N LEU A 188 23.65 14.54 12.55
CA LEU A 188 23.19 13.94 11.31
C LEU A 188 22.77 15.07 10.37
N THR A 189 23.25 15.03 9.13
CA THR A 189 22.85 15.95 8.07
C THR A 189 22.26 15.14 6.93
N ILE A 190 21.09 15.54 6.45
CA ILE A 190 20.38 14.91 5.33
C ILE A 190 20.22 15.95 4.22
N VAL A 191 20.50 15.55 2.99
CA VAL A 191 20.40 16.35 1.78
C VAL A 191 19.41 15.70 0.82
N THR A 192 18.49 16.51 0.30
CA THR A 192 17.49 16.12 -0.71
C THR A 192 17.39 17.20 -1.78
N ASP A 193 16.53 17.00 -2.79
CA ASP A 193 16.22 18.02 -3.80
C ASP A 193 15.68 19.32 -3.17
N ALA A 194 15.10 19.24 -1.96
CA ALA A 194 14.55 20.36 -1.21
C ALA A 194 15.62 21.23 -0.52
N GLY A 195 16.86 20.72 -0.43
CA GLY A 195 17.95 21.33 0.34
C GLY A 195 18.44 20.40 1.46
N GLN A 196 18.92 21.00 2.54
CA GLN A 196 19.61 20.28 3.61
C GLN A 196 18.92 20.53 4.96
N THR A 197 18.87 19.51 5.80
CA THR A 197 18.49 19.60 7.21
C THR A 197 19.53 18.90 8.08
N SER A 198 19.70 19.39 9.31
CA SER A 198 20.64 18.80 10.27
C SER A 198 19.96 18.58 11.61
N VAL A 199 20.18 17.40 12.20
CA VAL A 199 19.59 16.96 13.46
C VAL A 199 20.72 16.58 14.41
N ALA A 200 20.79 17.25 15.57
CA ALA A 200 21.71 16.86 16.63
C ALA A 200 21.14 15.63 17.35
N LEU A 201 21.92 14.56 17.38
CA LEU A 201 21.53 13.27 17.93
C LEU A 201 22.12 13.08 19.33
N ARG A 202 21.30 12.46 20.19
CA ARG A 202 21.67 11.94 21.50
C ARG A 202 22.43 10.63 21.39
N ALA A 203 22.41 9.98 20.21
CA ALA A 203 23.23 8.83 19.85
C ALA A 203 24.69 8.95 20.33
N ALA A 204 25.24 10.17 20.30
CA ALA A 204 26.58 10.55 20.72
C ALA A 204 26.88 10.51 22.23
N GLY A 205 25.91 10.17 23.08
CA GLY A 205 25.99 10.33 24.52
C GLY A 205 25.87 11.80 24.91
N GLY A 206 24.67 12.22 25.32
CA GLY A 206 24.47 13.49 26.00
C GLY A 206 24.60 13.28 27.51
N ASP A 207 25.62 13.90 28.13
CA ASP A 207 25.53 14.28 29.54
C ASP A 207 24.34 15.26 29.64
N ALA A 208 23.36 14.90 30.46
CA ALA A 208 22.30 15.80 30.89
C ALA A 208 22.82 16.76 31.96
#